data_AF-A0A935XPF2-F1
#
_entry.id   AF-A0A935XPF2-F1
#
_cell.length_a   1.000
_cell.length_b   1.000
_cell.length_c   1.000
_cell.angle_alpha   90.00
_cell.angle_beta   90.00
_cell.angle_gamma   90.00
#
_symmetry.space_group_name_H-M   'P 1'
#
loop_
_entity.id
_entity.type
_entity.pdbx_description
1 polymer ?
#
loop_
_entity_poly.entity_id
_entity_poly.type
_entity_poly.pdbx_seq_one_letter_code
_entity_poly.pdbx_strand_id
1 'polypeptide(L)'
;MQLKDSAGYLTSGATPGALELYETANRDLRCYLRDPIGTADAAIAQSPRFLMAHVFKAWLYLLSTEPAATAAARGILDAARELPGNERERMHLEAASALSEGRWREASRRLEDLSIEYPRDGLALQVGHQVDFFRGDARMLRDRIARALPAWTRTQAGYHALLGMHAFGLEECGEYGAAESQGRRALEIEPRDSWAQHAVAHVMEMQSRQADGIAWMRANPEAWSHESFFAVHNWWHLALFHLDRGEHAEALALYDGPIRGNRSALAMEMIDASAMLWRMQLRGIEAGKRWQTLADDWQAAKHEGGYAFNDVHAMMAYVGAGRDEAAHAVIEAQRAAMRSPGDNAAFTREVGHPAALAIQAFGAGDYLRCIELLRNVRGITHRFGGSHAQRDVFDLTLIEAALRGRQNGLAAALSAERLSAKPTNPYSRVLLQRASGLAMAA
;
A
#
# COMPACT_ATOMS: atom_id res chain seq x y z
N MET A 1 -5.97 30.06 -26.56
CA MET A 1 -4.53 29.93 -26.28
C MET A 1 -4.28 28.48 -25.90
N GLN A 2 -3.30 27.81 -26.51
CA GLN A 2 -2.90 26.48 -26.06
C GLN A 2 -2.09 26.64 -24.76
N LEU A 3 -2.60 26.11 -23.66
CA LEU A 3 -1.92 26.14 -22.37
C LEU A 3 -1.01 24.93 -22.23
N LYS A 4 0.04 25.10 -21.42
CA LYS A 4 0.98 24.03 -21.06
C LYS A 4 1.01 23.87 -19.56
N ASP A 5 1.06 22.64 -19.09
CA ASP A 5 1.29 22.30 -17.69
C ASP A 5 2.73 22.63 -17.23
N SER A 6 3.01 22.40 -15.96
CA SER A 6 4.32 22.64 -15.34
C SER A 6 5.46 21.79 -15.93
N ALA A 7 5.14 20.69 -16.62
CA ALA A 7 6.09 19.86 -17.36
C ALA A 7 6.30 20.33 -18.82
N GLY A 8 5.54 21.33 -19.26
CA GLY A 8 5.62 21.92 -20.60
C GLY A 8 4.78 21.20 -21.65
N TYR A 9 3.87 20.31 -21.25
CA TYR A 9 2.99 19.56 -22.15
C TYR A 9 1.66 20.28 -22.35
N LEU A 10 1.12 20.18 -23.56
CA LEU A 10 -0.16 20.80 -23.91
C LEU A 10 -1.32 20.20 -23.10
N THR A 11 -2.27 21.06 -22.74
CA THR A 11 -3.51 20.67 -22.05
C THR A 11 -4.75 21.09 -22.85
N SER A 12 -5.62 20.13 -23.14
CA SER A 12 -6.84 20.36 -23.92
C SER A 12 -7.96 20.89 -23.03
N GLY A 13 -8.58 21.98 -23.47
CA GLY A 13 -9.75 22.57 -22.80
C GLY A 13 -9.45 23.20 -21.44
N ALA A 14 -8.19 23.46 -21.09
CA ALA A 14 -7.84 24.18 -19.88
C ALA A 14 -8.07 25.70 -20.03
N THR A 15 -8.46 26.36 -18.95
CA THR A 15 -8.35 27.81 -18.77
C THR A 15 -7.22 28.11 -17.79
N PRO A 16 -6.66 29.34 -17.73
CA PRO A 16 -5.56 29.64 -16.82
C PRO A 16 -5.85 29.31 -15.35
N GLY A 17 -7.04 29.67 -14.85
CA GLY A 17 -7.43 29.35 -13.47
C GLY A 17 -7.64 27.85 -13.23
N ALA A 18 -8.27 27.14 -14.17
CA ALA A 18 -8.48 25.70 -14.04
C ALA A 18 -7.15 24.93 -14.06
N LEU A 19 -6.18 25.41 -14.85
CA LEU A 19 -4.84 24.84 -14.89
C LEU A 19 -4.09 25.05 -13.56
N GLU A 20 -4.19 26.22 -12.93
CA GLU A 20 -3.58 26.48 -11.62
C GLU A 20 -4.14 25.57 -10.52
N LEU A 21 -5.46 25.35 -10.53
CA LEU A 21 -6.11 24.40 -9.63
C LEU A 21 -5.62 22.96 -9.89
N TYR A 22 -5.54 22.55 -11.15
CA TYR A 22 -5.00 21.24 -11.53
C TYR A 22 -3.55 21.03 -11.07
N GLU A 23 -2.68 22.05 -11.21
CA GLU A 23 -1.29 22.00 -10.74
C GLU A 23 -1.21 21.95 -9.21
N THR A 24 -2.13 22.62 -8.52
CA THR A 24 -2.26 22.56 -7.06
C THR A 24 -2.65 21.14 -6.63
N ALA A 25 -3.66 20.55 -7.27
CA ALA A 25 -4.08 19.17 -6.99
C ALA A 25 -2.95 18.15 -7.26
N ASN A 26 -2.17 18.33 -8.32
CA ASN A 26 -1.00 17.48 -8.59
C ASN A 26 0.09 17.63 -7.54
N ARG A 27 0.34 18.86 -7.04
CA ARG A 27 1.29 19.09 -5.95
C ARG A 27 0.85 18.38 -4.66
N ASP A 28 -0.44 18.46 -4.37
CA ASP A 28 -1.03 17.76 -3.22
C ASP A 28 -0.93 16.25 -3.34
N LEU A 29 -1.25 15.70 -4.51
CA LEU A 29 -1.09 14.27 -4.75
C LEU A 29 0.36 13.81 -4.58
N ARG A 30 1.34 14.56 -5.09
CA ARG A 30 2.78 14.22 -4.97
C ARG A 30 3.24 14.10 -3.51
N CYS A 31 2.66 14.88 -2.60
CA CYS A 31 2.99 14.86 -1.18
C CYS A 31 1.96 14.10 -0.32
N TYR A 32 0.88 13.58 -0.92
CA TYR A 32 -0.24 12.95 -0.24
C TYR A 32 -0.95 13.87 0.77
N LEU A 33 -1.14 15.13 0.40
CA LEU A 33 -1.68 16.18 1.28
C LEU A 33 -3.10 16.60 0.89
N ARG A 34 -3.84 17.15 1.86
CA ARG A 34 -5.10 17.89 1.70
C ARG A 34 -6.15 17.09 0.92
N ASP A 35 -6.99 17.77 0.15
CA ASP A 35 -8.05 17.20 -0.70
C ASP A 35 -7.79 17.51 -2.19
N PRO A 36 -7.00 16.68 -2.88
CA PRO A 36 -6.75 16.85 -4.31
C PRO A 36 -8.01 16.56 -5.15
N ILE A 37 -8.99 15.80 -4.64
CA ILE A 37 -10.26 15.54 -5.35
C ILE A 37 -11.10 16.82 -5.40
N GLY A 38 -11.32 17.48 -4.26
CA GLY A 38 -12.05 18.74 -4.19
C GLY A 38 -11.42 19.84 -5.03
N THR A 39 -10.08 19.89 -5.08
CA THR A 39 -9.35 20.82 -5.94
C THR A 39 -9.54 20.50 -7.43
N ALA A 40 -9.54 19.22 -7.81
CA ALA A 40 -9.85 18.81 -9.18
C ALA A 40 -11.30 19.12 -9.56
N ASP A 41 -12.25 18.99 -8.63
CA ASP A 41 -13.65 19.38 -8.85
C ASP A 41 -13.81 20.87 -9.12
N ALA A 42 -13.07 21.72 -8.39
CA ALA A 42 -13.03 23.15 -8.68
C ALA A 42 -12.47 23.44 -10.09
N ALA A 43 -11.41 22.73 -10.50
CA ALA A 43 -10.85 22.86 -11.85
C ALA A 43 -11.85 22.46 -12.94
N ILE A 44 -12.57 21.34 -12.75
CA ILE A 44 -13.61 20.86 -13.66
C ILE A 44 -14.78 21.84 -13.73
N ALA A 45 -15.23 22.38 -12.59
CA ALA A 45 -16.31 23.36 -12.56
C ALA A 45 -15.94 24.64 -13.34
N GLN A 46 -14.69 25.08 -13.23
CA GLN A 46 -14.20 26.26 -13.96
C GLN A 46 -13.96 26.00 -15.45
N SER A 47 -13.55 24.79 -15.82
CA SER A 47 -13.40 24.40 -17.22
C SER A 47 -13.89 22.97 -17.47
N PRO A 48 -15.20 22.78 -17.75
CA PRO A 48 -15.78 21.44 -17.93
C PRO A 48 -15.17 20.63 -19.07
N ARG A 49 -14.51 21.31 -20.02
CA ARG A 49 -13.83 20.69 -21.17
C ARG A 49 -12.36 20.32 -20.89
N PHE A 50 -11.85 20.57 -19.68
CA PHE A 50 -10.46 20.28 -19.32
C PHE A 50 -10.25 18.78 -19.07
N LEU A 51 -9.80 18.06 -20.11
CA LEU A 51 -9.71 16.61 -20.10
C LEU A 51 -8.86 16.06 -18.94
N MET A 52 -7.66 16.61 -18.72
CA MET A 52 -6.77 16.08 -17.67
C MET A 52 -7.29 16.27 -16.25
N ALA A 53 -8.16 17.25 -15.98
CA ALA A 53 -8.76 17.40 -14.65
C ALA A 53 -9.74 16.25 -14.36
N HIS A 54 -10.55 15.83 -15.35
CA HIS A 54 -11.42 14.65 -15.23
C HIS A 54 -10.61 13.36 -15.07
N VAL A 55 -9.57 13.19 -15.90
CA VAL A 55 -8.68 12.02 -15.85
C VAL A 55 -7.97 11.92 -14.50
N PHE A 56 -7.46 13.04 -13.98
CA PHE A 56 -6.83 13.10 -12.66
C PHE A 56 -7.80 12.69 -11.56
N LYS A 57 -9.03 13.23 -11.57
CA LYS A 57 -10.07 12.82 -10.62
C LYS A 57 -10.32 11.31 -10.72
N ALA A 58 -10.50 10.77 -11.93
CA ALA A 58 -10.69 9.33 -12.13
C ALA A 58 -9.52 8.49 -11.56
N TRP A 59 -8.27 8.92 -11.74
CA TRP A 59 -7.12 8.25 -11.13
C TRP A 59 -7.22 8.19 -9.61
N LEU A 60 -7.56 9.28 -8.94
CA LEU A 60 -7.68 9.29 -7.47
C LEU A 60 -8.72 8.29 -6.95
N TYR A 61 -9.87 8.18 -7.64
CA TYR A 61 -10.87 7.15 -7.31
C TYR A 61 -10.37 5.73 -7.59
N LEU A 62 -9.63 5.50 -8.69
CA LEU A 62 -9.10 4.17 -9.00
C LEU A 62 -8.02 3.73 -7.99
N LEU A 63 -7.18 4.66 -7.54
CA LEU A 63 -6.08 4.38 -6.61
C LEU A 63 -6.55 4.14 -5.17
N SER A 64 -7.80 4.44 -4.81
CA SER A 64 -8.34 4.05 -3.50
C SER A 64 -8.61 2.55 -3.38
N THR A 65 -8.69 1.83 -4.52
CA THR A 65 -8.99 0.39 -4.60
C THR A 65 -10.38 0.01 -4.09
N GLU A 66 -11.30 0.98 -4.01
CA GLU A 66 -12.65 0.75 -3.50
C GLU A 66 -13.64 0.46 -4.64
N PRO A 67 -14.58 -0.50 -4.49
CA PRO A 67 -15.54 -0.81 -5.55
C PRO A 67 -16.42 0.39 -5.96
N ALA A 68 -16.93 1.16 -4.98
CA ALA A 68 -17.75 2.35 -5.26
C ALA A 68 -16.94 3.44 -5.97
N ALA A 69 -15.69 3.64 -5.57
CA ALA A 69 -14.78 4.58 -6.22
C ALA A 69 -14.47 4.17 -7.66
N THR A 70 -14.22 2.87 -7.90
CA THR A 70 -14.00 2.32 -9.25
C THR A 70 -15.20 2.56 -10.17
N ALA A 71 -16.43 2.37 -9.65
CA ALA A 71 -17.64 2.67 -10.40
C ALA A 71 -17.78 4.17 -10.74
N ALA A 72 -17.49 5.04 -9.77
CA ALA A 72 -17.48 6.50 -9.99
C ALA A 72 -16.44 6.91 -11.05
N ALA A 73 -15.22 6.34 -10.98
CA ALA A 73 -14.17 6.57 -11.95
C ALA A 73 -14.58 6.19 -13.38
N ARG A 74 -15.28 5.06 -13.55
CA ARG A 74 -15.78 4.64 -14.88
C ARG A 74 -16.73 5.67 -15.47
N GLY A 75 -17.67 6.19 -14.68
CA GLY A 75 -18.57 7.26 -15.14
C GLY A 75 -17.84 8.55 -15.53
N ILE A 76 -16.80 8.92 -14.79
CA ILE A 76 -15.94 10.08 -15.13
C ILE A 76 -15.19 9.83 -16.45
N LEU A 77 -14.62 8.64 -16.62
CA LEU A 77 -13.87 8.27 -17.83
C LEU A 77 -14.77 8.22 -19.06
N ASP A 78 -16.00 7.69 -18.94
CA ASP A 78 -16.97 7.66 -20.03
C ASP A 78 -17.31 9.07 -20.51
N ALA A 79 -17.56 10.01 -19.58
CA ALA A 79 -17.79 11.41 -19.93
C ALA A 79 -16.54 12.09 -20.53
N ALA A 80 -15.36 11.78 -20.00
CA ALA A 80 -14.10 12.35 -20.45
C ALA A 80 -13.69 11.90 -21.86
N ARG A 81 -14.11 10.71 -22.32
CA ARG A 81 -13.80 10.22 -23.68
C ARG A 81 -14.34 11.14 -24.78
N GLU A 82 -15.50 11.74 -24.56
CA GLU A 82 -16.16 12.66 -25.49
C GLU A 82 -15.48 14.04 -25.60
N LEU A 83 -14.58 14.38 -24.67
CA LEU A 83 -13.85 15.64 -24.70
C LEU A 83 -12.70 15.57 -25.73
N PRO A 84 -12.33 16.69 -26.37
CA PRO A 84 -11.09 16.76 -27.16
C PRO A 84 -9.86 16.49 -26.28
N GLY A 85 -8.89 15.76 -26.82
CA GLY A 85 -7.66 15.43 -26.13
C GLY A 85 -6.51 15.22 -27.11
N ASN A 86 -5.31 15.61 -26.71
CA ASN A 86 -4.07 15.27 -27.41
C ASN A 86 -3.62 13.85 -27.07
N GLU A 87 -2.59 13.36 -27.76
CA GLU A 87 -2.08 11.99 -27.64
C GLU A 87 -1.78 11.58 -26.18
N ARG A 88 -1.01 12.38 -25.44
CA ARG A 88 -0.71 12.13 -24.01
C ARG A 88 -1.97 11.95 -23.16
N GLU A 89 -2.94 12.83 -23.36
CA GLU A 89 -4.20 12.80 -22.58
C GLU A 89 -5.04 11.57 -22.94
N ARG A 90 -4.99 11.10 -24.20
CA ARG A 90 -5.61 9.85 -24.64
C ARG A 90 -4.91 8.63 -24.04
N MET A 91 -3.58 8.62 -23.98
CA MET A 91 -2.83 7.52 -23.33
C MET A 91 -3.23 7.37 -21.85
N HIS A 92 -3.42 8.48 -21.13
CA HIS A 92 -3.94 8.43 -19.76
C HIS A 92 -5.35 7.85 -19.69
N LEU A 93 -6.27 8.30 -20.56
CA LEU A 93 -7.64 7.78 -20.61
C LEU A 93 -7.66 6.27 -20.84
N GLU A 94 -6.83 5.78 -21.76
CA GLU A 94 -6.73 4.34 -22.07
C GLU A 94 -6.19 3.53 -20.89
N ALA A 95 -5.15 4.03 -20.23
CA ALA A 95 -4.59 3.41 -19.03
C ALA A 95 -5.60 3.37 -17.86
N ALA A 96 -6.28 4.50 -17.60
CA ALA A 96 -7.29 4.59 -16.55
C ALA A 96 -8.50 3.70 -16.84
N SER A 97 -8.92 3.63 -18.12
CA SER A 97 -10.00 2.74 -18.56
C SER A 97 -9.65 1.28 -18.30
N ALA A 98 -8.45 0.84 -18.69
CA ALA A 98 -7.98 -0.51 -18.42
C ALA A 98 -8.00 -0.85 -16.92
N LEU A 99 -7.55 0.07 -16.06
CA LEU A 99 -7.60 -0.15 -14.61
C LEU A 99 -9.04 -0.21 -14.09
N SER A 100 -9.92 0.68 -14.55
CA SER A 100 -11.35 0.69 -14.17
C SER A 100 -12.08 -0.60 -14.53
N GLU A 101 -11.58 -1.34 -15.52
CA GLU A 101 -12.10 -2.63 -16.00
C GLU A 101 -11.39 -3.83 -15.33
N GLY A 102 -10.55 -3.58 -14.32
CA GLY A 102 -9.82 -4.62 -13.59
C GLY A 102 -8.64 -5.22 -14.36
N ARG A 103 -8.17 -4.56 -15.42
CA ARG A 103 -6.98 -4.96 -16.21
C ARG A 103 -5.72 -4.23 -15.73
N TRP A 104 -5.36 -4.43 -14.47
CA TRP A 104 -4.20 -3.83 -13.79
C TRP A 104 -2.88 -4.00 -14.56
N ARG A 105 -2.64 -5.18 -15.13
CA ARG A 105 -1.44 -5.48 -15.92
C ARG A 105 -1.38 -4.69 -17.22
N GLU A 106 -2.52 -4.52 -17.88
CA GLU A 106 -2.61 -3.66 -19.07
C GLU A 106 -2.44 -2.19 -18.69
N ALA A 107 -3.11 -1.73 -17.64
CA ALA A 107 -3.00 -0.35 -17.17
C ALA A 107 -1.55 0.05 -16.89
N SER A 108 -0.79 -0.78 -16.16
CA SER A 108 0.62 -0.48 -15.87
C SER A 108 1.53 -0.53 -17.11
N ARG A 109 1.28 -1.43 -18.09
CA ARG A 109 1.99 -1.40 -19.38
C ARG A 109 1.70 -0.12 -20.16
N ARG A 110 0.44 0.32 -20.21
CA ARG A 110 0.07 1.59 -20.86
C ARG A 110 0.69 2.79 -20.17
N LEU A 111 0.76 2.78 -18.84
CA LEU A 111 1.47 3.82 -18.07
C LEU A 111 2.97 3.76 -18.32
N GLU A 112 3.53 2.58 -18.57
CA GLU A 112 4.94 2.42 -18.95
C GLU A 112 5.20 3.08 -20.30
N ASP A 113 4.42 2.76 -21.32
CA ASP A 113 4.49 3.39 -22.64
C ASP A 113 4.34 4.91 -22.53
N LEU A 114 3.35 5.39 -21.75
CA LEU A 114 3.13 6.82 -21.51
C LEU A 114 4.34 7.49 -20.86
N SER A 115 4.90 6.89 -19.82
CA SER A 115 6.08 7.43 -19.12
C SER A 115 7.37 7.34 -19.93
N ILE A 116 7.43 6.50 -20.98
CA ILE A 116 8.56 6.46 -21.92
C ILE A 116 8.46 7.61 -22.91
N GLU A 117 7.27 7.82 -23.49
CA GLU A 117 7.04 8.89 -24.48
C GLU A 117 7.04 10.29 -23.82
N TYR A 118 6.46 10.39 -22.62
CA TYR A 118 6.34 11.62 -21.86
C TYR A 118 7.04 11.49 -20.50
N PRO A 119 8.40 11.40 -20.46
CA PRO A 119 9.13 11.08 -19.25
C PRO A 119 9.04 12.14 -18.15
N ARG A 120 8.57 13.35 -18.46
CA ARG A 120 8.32 14.42 -17.49
C ARG A 120 6.87 14.47 -16.99
N ASP A 121 6.02 13.53 -17.39
CA ASP A 121 4.66 13.45 -16.89
C ASP A 121 4.65 12.85 -15.47
N GLY A 122 4.66 13.75 -14.48
CA GLY A 122 4.69 13.36 -13.07
C GLY A 122 3.44 12.59 -12.63
N LEU A 123 2.28 12.84 -13.24
CA LEU A 123 1.05 12.11 -12.91
C LEU A 123 1.16 10.66 -13.39
N ALA A 124 1.59 10.44 -14.63
CA ALA A 124 1.75 9.10 -15.18
C ALA A 124 2.76 8.26 -14.38
N LEU A 125 3.87 8.89 -13.97
CA LEU A 125 4.87 8.25 -13.10
C LEU A 125 4.26 7.85 -11.75
N GLN A 126 3.53 8.77 -11.12
CA GLN A 126 2.96 8.53 -9.79
C GLN A 126 1.84 7.48 -9.80
N VAL A 127 0.89 7.57 -10.72
CA VAL A 127 -0.18 6.57 -10.80
C VAL A 127 0.35 5.23 -11.30
N GLY A 128 1.35 5.22 -12.20
CA GLY A 128 2.06 4.02 -12.63
C GLY A 128 2.75 3.31 -11.47
N HIS A 129 3.47 4.07 -10.66
CA HIS A 129 4.13 3.56 -9.45
C HIS A 129 3.12 2.93 -8.47
N GLN A 130 1.97 3.57 -8.23
CA GLN A 130 0.94 3.00 -7.36
C GLN A 130 0.32 1.72 -7.95
N VAL A 131 0.06 1.67 -9.27
CA VAL A 131 -0.44 0.44 -9.91
C VAL A 131 0.59 -0.68 -9.85
N ASP A 132 1.89 -0.37 -9.98
CA ASP A 132 2.96 -1.35 -9.81
C ASP A 132 3.02 -1.89 -8.37
N PHE A 133 2.80 -1.02 -7.37
CA PHE A 133 2.70 -1.41 -5.96
C PHE A 133 1.53 -2.37 -5.70
N PHE A 134 0.33 -2.06 -6.22
CA PHE A 134 -0.84 -2.92 -6.06
C PHE A 134 -0.70 -4.30 -6.73
N ARG A 135 0.19 -4.43 -7.72
CA ARG A 135 0.52 -5.72 -8.36
C ARG A 135 1.71 -6.43 -7.70
N GLY A 136 2.42 -5.74 -6.80
CA GLY A 136 3.68 -6.19 -6.21
C GLY A 136 4.83 -6.32 -7.21
N ASP A 137 4.87 -5.46 -8.23
CA ASP A 137 5.94 -5.43 -9.24
C ASP A 137 7.09 -4.52 -8.78
N ALA A 138 7.90 -5.03 -7.85
CA ALA A 138 9.01 -4.28 -7.25
C ALA A 138 10.02 -3.77 -8.30
N ARG A 139 10.25 -4.57 -9.36
CA ARG A 139 11.11 -4.15 -10.46
C ARG A 139 10.56 -2.90 -11.13
N MET A 140 9.27 -2.86 -11.43
CA MET A 140 8.66 -1.70 -12.07
C MET A 140 8.56 -0.48 -11.15
N LEU A 141 8.41 -0.66 -9.83
CA LEU A 141 8.53 0.44 -8.86
C LEU A 141 9.87 1.19 -9.02
N ARG A 142 10.98 0.44 -9.17
CA ARG A 142 12.31 1.01 -9.42
C ARG A 142 12.47 1.49 -10.86
N ASP A 143 12.28 0.60 -11.83
CA ASP A 143 12.72 0.78 -13.21
C ASP A 143 11.88 1.82 -13.96
N ARG A 144 10.58 1.99 -13.65
CA ARG A 144 9.74 3.06 -14.22
C ARG A 144 10.33 4.42 -13.94
N ILE A 145 10.68 4.66 -12.68
CA ILE A 145 11.22 5.94 -12.24
C ILE A 145 12.65 6.11 -12.71
N ALA A 146 13.47 5.06 -12.65
CA ALA A 146 14.84 5.08 -13.13
C ALA A 146 14.95 5.50 -14.61
N ARG A 147 14.03 5.04 -15.46
CA ARG A 147 13.98 5.46 -16.88
C ARG A 147 13.65 6.94 -17.07
N ALA A 148 12.80 7.49 -16.22
CA ALA A 148 12.40 8.89 -16.31
C ALA A 148 13.46 9.85 -15.75
N LEU A 149 14.21 9.45 -14.71
CA LEU A 149 15.16 10.31 -13.98
C LEU A 149 16.10 11.16 -14.88
N PRO A 150 16.69 10.65 -15.97
CA PRO A 150 17.57 11.45 -16.84
C PRO A 150 16.87 12.64 -17.53
N ALA A 151 15.55 12.59 -17.68
CA ALA A 151 14.77 13.68 -18.28
C ALA A 151 14.41 14.79 -17.28
N TRP A 152 14.73 14.63 -16.00
CA TRP A 152 14.37 15.57 -14.94
C TRP A 152 15.59 16.33 -14.41
N THR A 153 15.37 17.59 -14.04
CA THR A 153 16.39 18.41 -13.37
C THR A 153 15.98 18.70 -11.94
N ARG A 154 16.96 18.99 -11.07
CA ARG A 154 16.73 19.28 -9.65
C ARG A 154 15.79 20.48 -9.42
N THR A 155 15.72 21.41 -10.37
CA THR A 155 14.89 22.62 -10.28
C THR A 155 13.47 22.40 -10.79
N GLN A 156 13.16 21.25 -11.39
CA GLN A 156 11.82 20.97 -11.89
C GLN A 156 10.88 20.65 -10.73
N ALA A 157 9.67 21.23 -10.76
CA ALA A 157 8.63 20.97 -9.77
C ALA A 157 8.29 19.47 -9.73
N GLY A 158 8.24 18.87 -8.54
CA GLY A 158 7.97 17.44 -8.36
C GLY A 158 9.20 16.53 -8.47
N TYR A 159 10.42 17.05 -8.66
CA TYR A 159 11.63 16.22 -8.66
C TYR A 159 11.83 15.43 -7.35
N HIS A 160 11.44 16.01 -6.21
CA HIS A 160 11.45 15.31 -4.92
C HIS A 160 10.62 14.02 -4.96
N ALA A 161 9.42 14.06 -5.55
CA ALA A 161 8.52 12.91 -5.62
C ALA A 161 9.10 11.79 -6.49
N LEU A 162 9.84 12.11 -7.55
CA LEU A 162 10.58 11.10 -8.31
C LEU A 162 11.66 10.43 -7.45
N LEU A 163 12.41 11.21 -6.67
CA LEU A 163 13.40 10.64 -5.75
C LEU A 163 12.73 9.77 -4.67
N GLY A 164 11.59 10.20 -4.13
CA GLY A 164 10.82 9.43 -3.15
C GLY A 164 10.29 8.11 -3.72
N MET A 165 9.69 8.13 -4.91
CA MET A 165 9.23 6.91 -5.59
C MET A 165 10.41 5.97 -5.94
N HIS A 166 11.51 6.50 -6.47
CA HIS A 166 12.67 5.68 -6.77
C HIS A 166 13.33 5.11 -5.51
N ALA A 167 13.37 5.88 -4.41
CA ALA A 167 13.81 5.37 -3.11
C ALA A 167 12.99 4.17 -2.65
N PHE A 168 11.66 4.24 -2.76
CA PHE A 168 10.79 3.11 -2.42
C PHE A 168 11.00 1.92 -3.35
N GLY A 169 11.11 2.14 -4.67
CA GLY A 169 11.39 1.07 -5.62
C GLY A 169 12.74 0.38 -5.39
N LEU A 170 13.79 1.15 -5.05
CA LEU A 170 15.10 0.62 -4.66
C LEU A 170 15.00 -0.22 -3.38
N GLU A 171 14.24 0.25 -2.39
CA GLU A 171 14.04 -0.46 -1.12
C GLU A 171 13.33 -1.80 -1.33
N GLU A 172 12.24 -1.83 -2.10
CA GLU A 172 11.52 -3.08 -2.41
C GLU A 172 12.37 -4.05 -3.27
N CYS A 173 13.44 -3.56 -3.92
CA CYS A 173 14.46 -4.35 -4.62
C CYS A 173 15.66 -4.76 -3.74
N GLY A 174 15.69 -4.36 -2.47
CA GLY A 174 16.79 -4.67 -1.54
C GLY A 174 18.01 -3.75 -1.63
N GLU A 175 17.94 -2.66 -2.40
CA GLU A 175 19.01 -1.67 -2.59
C GLU A 175 18.98 -0.58 -1.49
N TYR A 176 18.98 -1.02 -0.23
CA TYR A 176 18.67 -0.20 0.95
C TYR A 176 19.52 1.07 1.12
N GLY A 177 20.83 1.00 0.87
CA GLY A 177 21.71 2.16 1.02
C GLY A 177 21.42 3.26 -0.01
N ALA A 178 21.13 2.86 -1.25
CA ALA A 178 20.75 3.80 -2.30
C ALA A 178 19.35 4.37 -2.04
N ALA A 179 18.42 3.53 -1.60
CA ALA A 179 17.07 3.94 -1.21
C ALA A 179 17.08 5.02 -0.12
N GLU A 180 17.82 4.79 0.99
CA GLU A 180 17.90 5.75 2.08
C GLU A 180 18.51 7.08 1.62
N SER A 181 19.61 7.05 0.84
CA SER A 181 20.23 8.26 0.31
C SER A 181 19.27 9.07 -0.55
N GLN A 182 18.49 8.41 -1.41
CA GLN A 182 17.54 9.10 -2.28
C GLN A 182 16.34 9.64 -1.53
N GLY A 183 15.75 8.88 -0.60
CA GLY A 183 14.61 9.33 0.20
C GLY A 183 14.97 10.55 1.05
N ARG A 184 16.18 10.55 1.66
CA ARG A 184 16.68 11.73 2.40
C ARG A 184 16.85 12.95 1.50
N ARG A 185 17.39 12.77 0.29
CA ARG A 185 17.53 13.86 -0.68
C ARG A 185 16.20 14.40 -1.18
N ALA A 186 15.17 13.56 -1.28
CA ALA A 186 13.81 14.02 -1.59
C ALA A 186 13.30 14.98 -0.49
N LEU A 187 13.49 14.61 0.77
CA LEU A 187 13.05 15.41 1.94
C LEU A 187 13.87 16.68 2.16
N GLU A 188 15.13 16.72 1.72
CA GLU A 188 15.90 17.98 1.66
C GLU A 188 15.29 18.99 0.68
N ILE A 189 14.58 18.52 -0.35
CA ILE A 189 13.94 19.38 -1.36
C ILE A 189 12.52 19.73 -0.93
N GLU A 190 11.76 18.75 -0.45
CA GLU A 190 10.38 18.91 0.02
C GLU A 190 10.17 18.12 1.32
N PRO A 191 10.26 18.78 2.48
CA PRO A 191 10.09 18.12 3.78
C PRO A 191 8.72 17.48 4.01
N ARG A 192 7.68 17.89 3.26
CA ARG A 192 6.33 17.31 3.36
C ARG A 192 6.10 16.09 2.45
N ASP A 193 7.14 15.56 1.80
CA ASP A 193 7.02 14.35 0.98
C ASP A 193 6.81 13.11 1.88
N SER A 194 5.55 12.81 2.18
CA SER A 194 5.17 11.67 3.04
C SER A 194 5.60 10.32 2.46
N TRP A 195 5.78 10.20 1.14
CA TRP A 195 6.19 8.96 0.49
C TRP A 195 7.71 8.73 0.60
N ALA A 196 8.51 9.79 0.49
CA ALA A 196 9.94 9.73 0.75
C ALA A 196 10.24 9.43 2.24
N GLN A 197 9.50 10.05 3.16
CA GLN A 197 9.57 9.75 4.60
C GLN A 197 9.34 8.25 4.86
N HIS A 198 8.30 7.73 4.23
CA HIS A 198 7.91 6.32 4.25
C HIS A 198 9.00 5.40 3.69
N ALA A 199 9.56 5.71 2.52
CA ALA A 199 10.61 4.89 1.90
C ALA A 199 11.83 4.72 2.82
N VAL A 200 12.24 5.78 3.53
CA VAL A 200 13.36 5.71 4.49
C VAL A 200 12.99 4.91 5.73
N ALA A 201 11.75 5.02 6.23
CA ALA A 201 11.26 4.18 7.33
C ALA A 201 11.27 2.69 6.94
N HIS A 202 10.86 2.39 5.71
CA HIS A 202 10.91 1.07 5.11
C HIS A 202 12.33 0.47 5.14
N VAL A 203 13.35 1.24 4.73
CA VAL A 203 14.75 0.81 4.83
C VAL A 203 15.11 0.42 6.26
N MET A 204 14.73 1.24 7.25
CA MET A 204 15.04 0.97 8.66
C MET A 204 14.32 -0.28 9.18
N GLU A 205 13.08 -0.52 8.74
CA GLU A 205 12.31 -1.72 9.09
C GLU A 205 12.94 -2.99 8.51
N MET A 206 13.27 -2.97 7.22
CA MET A 206 13.83 -4.13 6.56
C MET A 206 15.26 -4.45 7.04
N GLN A 207 16.03 -3.44 7.46
CA GLN A 207 17.37 -3.63 8.02
C GLN A 207 17.40 -3.87 9.53
N SER A 208 16.25 -4.00 10.20
CA SER A 208 16.18 -4.19 11.67
C SER A 208 16.87 -3.07 12.46
N ARG A 209 16.65 -1.82 12.03
CA ARG A 209 17.17 -0.59 12.64
C ARG A 209 16.05 0.15 13.40
N GLN A 210 15.36 -0.54 14.30
CA GLN A 210 14.18 0.01 15.00
C GLN A 210 14.47 1.32 15.73
N ALA A 211 15.65 1.46 16.37
CA ALA A 211 16.03 2.68 17.06
C ALA A 211 16.18 3.88 16.10
N ASP A 212 16.82 3.67 14.95
CA ASP A 212 16.95 4.69 13.91
C ASP A 212 15.57 5.02 13.32
N GLY A 213 14.73 4.00 13.10
CA GLY A 213 13.34 4.14 12.66
C GLY A 213 12.52 5.03 13.56
N ILE A 214 12.57 4.78 14.88
CA ILE A 214 11.87 5.61 15.86
C ILE A 214 12.40 7.05 15.85
N ALA A 215 13.73 7.22 15.86
CA ALA A 215 14.34 8.54 15.83
C ALA A 215 13.95 9.31 14.55
N TRP A 216 13.97 8.63 13.41
CA TRP A 216 13.60 9.17 12.11
C TRP A 216 12.14 9.65 12.06
N MET A 217 11.20 8.81 12.46
CA MET A 217 9.78 9.15 12.43
C MET A 217 9.44 10.24 13.46
N ARG A 218 10.11 10.26 14.61
CA ARG A 218 9.89 11.28 15.67
C ARG A 218 10.64 12.59 15.45
N ALA A 219 11.57 12.67 14.51
CA ALA A 219 12.36 13.88 14.28
C ALA A 219 11.49 15.08 13.89
N ASN A 220 10.50 14.88 13.02
CA ASN A 220 9.54 15.92 12.64
C ASN A 220 8.19 15.33 12.22
N PRO A 221 7.37 14.86 13.18
CA PRO A 221 6.07 14.26 12.87
C PRO A 221 5.11 15.21 12.19
N GLU A 222 5.19 16.51 12.46
CA GLU A 222 4.31 17.51 11.85
C GLU A 222 4.45 17.50 10.31
N ALA A 223 5.68 17.50 9.80
CA ALA A 223 5.95 17.66 8.37
C ALA A 223 5.31 16.55 7.51
N TRP A 224 5.31 15.31 8.01
CA TRP A 224 4.79 14.17 7.26
C TRP A 224 3.38 13.73 7.67
N SER A 225 2.82 14.26 8.77
CA SER A 225 1.47 13.88 9.25
C SER A 225 0.41 14.97 9.12
N HIS A 226 0.77 16.25 9.18
CA HIS A 226 -0.21 17.33 9.14
C HIS A 226 -0.88 17.41 7.76
N GLU A 227 -2.21 17.28 7.74
CA GLU A 227 -3.04 17.22 6.53
C GLU A 227 -2.63 16.12 5.52
N SER A 228 -1.89 15.10 5.95
CA SER A 228 -1.47 14.01 5.07
C SER A 228 -2.45 12.85 5.18
N PHE A 229 -3.06 12.46 4.07
CA PHE A 229 -3.87 11.24 4.02
C PHE A 229 -3.02 9.96 3.99
N PHE A 230 -1.70 10.09 3.98
CA PHE A 230 -0.75 8.99 4.16
C PHE A 230 -0.16 8.92 5.58
N ALA A 231 -0.54 9.85 6.46
CA ALA A 231 -0.03 9.95 7.83
C ALA A 231 -0.22 8.65 8.61
N VAL A 232 -1.39 8.02 8.50
CA VAL A 232 -1.74 6.81 9.25
C VAL A 232 -0.78 5.66 8.94
N HIS A 233 -0.41 5.49 7.67
CA HIS A 233 0.56 4.48 7.26
C HIS A 233 1.95 4.75 7.84
N ASN A 234 2.37 6.02 7.88
CA ASN A 234 3.61 6.41 8.53
C ASN A 234 3.57 6.18 10.06
N TRP A 235 2.46 6.47 10.72
CA TRP A 235 2.28 6.12 12.14
C TRP A 235 2.31 4.61 12.38
N TRP A 236 1.82 3.82 11.44
CA TRP A 236 1.89 2.36 11.49
C TRP A 236 3.33 1.84 11.48
N HIS A 237 4.21 2.40 10.64
CA HIS A 237 5.65 2.07 10.69
C HIS A 237 6.29 2.41 12.03
N LEU A 238 5.97 3.58 12.60
CA LEU A 238 6.46 3.92 13.94
C LEU A 238 5.99 2.90 15.00
N ALA A 239 4.74 2.45 14.91
CA ALA A 239 4.21 1.42 15.79
C ALA A 239 4.90 0.06 15.59
N LEU A 240 5.27 -0.31 14.36
CA LEU A 240 6.04 -1.54 14.10
C LEU A 240 7.40 -1.52 14.80
N PHE A 241 8.13 -0.41 14.74
CA PHE A 241 9.43 -0.30 15.42
C PHE A 241 9.32 -0.49 16.93
N HIS A 242 8.32 0.14 17.55
CA HIS A 242 8.02 -0.03 18.97
C HIS A 242 7.63 -1.48 19.28
N LEU A 243 6.75 -2.07 18.47
CA LEU A 243 6.30 -3.45 18.64
C LEU A 243 7.48 -4.44 18.58
N ASP A 244 8.40 -4.26 17.64
CA ASP A 244 9.60 -5.10 17.50
C ASP A 244 10.59 -4.98 18.66
N ARG A 245 10.60 -3.85 19.37
CA ARG A 245 11.37 -3.64 20.60
C ARG A 245 10.68 -4.16 21.86
N GLY A 246 9.45 -4.66 21.75
CA GLY A 246 8.64 -5.07 22.90
C GLY A 246 7.98 -3.90 23.64
N GLU A 247 8.01 -2.69 23.06
CA GLU A 247 7.40 -1.47 23.59
C GLU A 247 5.89 -1.47 23.24
N HIS A 248 5.17 -2.45 23.80
CA HIS A 248 3.80 -2.77 23.42
C HIS A 248 2.79 -1.66 23.79
N ALA A 249 3.03 -0.95 24.90
CA ALA A 249 2.17 0.13 25.35
C ALA A 249 2.21 1.32 24.37
N GLU A 250 3.40 1.64 23.87
CA GLU A 250 3.64 2.67 22.85
C GLU A 250 2.98 2.30 21.52
N ALA A 251 3.12 1.03 21.08
CA ALA A 251 2.46 0.54 19.88
C ALA A 251 0.92 0.61 19.99
N LEU A 252 0.35 0.26 21.15
CA LEU A 252 -1.09 0.40 21.41
C LEU A 252 -1.54 1.87 21.48
N ALA A 253 -0.75 2.76 22.08
CA ALA A 253 -1.05 4.19 22.12
C ALA A 253 -1.09 4.81 20.71
N LEU A 254 -0.16 4.39 19.83
CA LEU A 254 -0.17 4.79 18.42
C LEU A 254 -1.38 4.20 17.68
N TYR A 255 -1.74 2.94 17.96
CA TYR A 255 -2.95 2.33 17.43
C TYR A 255 -4.20 3.14 17.80
N ASP A 256 -4.40 3.42 19.08
CA ASP A 256 -5.60 4.08 19.61
C ASP A 256 -5.68 5.56 19.25
N GLY A 257 -4.53 6.23 19.13
CA GLY A 257 -4.44 7.63 18.77
C GLY A 257 -4.40 7.83 17.24
N PRO A 258 -3.21 8.04 16.66
CA PRO A 258 -3.10 8.46 15.27
C PRO A 258 -3.54 7.42 14.22
N ILE A 259 -3.54 6.11 14.52
CA ILE A 259 -3.90 5.08 13.52
C ILE A 259 -5.41 4.84 13.44
N ARG A 260 -6.10 4.69 14.57
CA ARG A 260 -7.55 4.40 14.63
C ARG A 260 -8.40 5.36 15.44
N GLY A 261 -7.83 6.42 16.01
CA GLY A 261 -8.58 7.40 16.81
C GLY A 261 -9.65 8.14 16.01
N ASN A 262 -9.44 8.39 14.71
CA ASN A 262 -10.42 9.02 13.82
C ASN A 262 -11.47 8.05 13.25
N ARG A 263 -11.26 6.73 13.39
CA ARG A 263 -12.05 5.66 12.76
C ARG A 263 -12.38 5.90 11.28
N SER A 264 -11.38 6.31 10.50
CA SER A 264 -11.50 6.45 9.04
C SER A 264 -12.05 5.16 8.40
N ALA A 265 -12.88 5.34 7.38
CA ALA A 265 -13.43 4.25 6.56
C ALA A 265 -12.53 3.88 5.37
N LEU A 266 -11.38 4.56 5.21
CA LEU A 266 -10.44 4.25 4.12
C LEU A 266 -9.86 2.85 4.30
N ALA A 267 -9.94 2.03 3.25
CA ALA A 267 -9.47 0.65 3.26
C ALA A 267 -7.99 0.54 3.68
N MET A 268 -7.13 1.45 3.21
CA MET A 268 -5.71 1.50 3.58
C MET A 268 -5.48 1.57 5.09
N GLU A 269 -6.23 2.42 5.80
CA GLU A 269 -6.08 2.57 7.25
C GLU A 269 -6.61 1.33 8.01
N MET A 270 -7.67 0.70 7.50
CA MET A 270 -8.19 -0.54 8.08
C MET A 270 -7.26 -1.73 7.84
N ILE A 271 -6.55 -1.76 6.71
CA ILE A 271 -5.49 -2.74 6.40
C ILE A 271 -4.36 -2.64 7.43
N ASP A 272 -3.83 -1.43 7.65
CA ASP A 272 -2.76 -1.18 8.61
C ASP A 272 -3.18 -1.59 10.03
N ALA A 273 -4.39 -1.23 10.43
CA ALA A 273 -4.94 -1.62 11.72
C ALA A 273 -5.11 -3.13 11.89
N SER A 274 -5.64 -3.82 10.86
CA SER A 274 -5.83 -5.28 10.87
C SER A 274 -4.47 -5.98 11.02
N ALA A 275 -3.50 -5.53 10.23
CA ALA A 275 -2.13 -6.04 10.22
C ALA A 275 -1.40 -5.79 11.56
N MET A 276 -1.65 -4.65 12.22
CA MET A 276 -1.08 -4.32 13.53
C MET A 276 -1.67 -5.18 14.64
N LEU A 277 -3.00 -5.25 14.74
CA LEU A 277 -3.67 -6.08 15.75
C LEU A 277 -3.32 -7.57 15.58
N TRP A 278 -3.21 -8.04 14.33
CA TRP A 278 -2.82 -9.42 14.07
C TRP A 278 -1.40 -9.70 14.58
N ARG A 279 -0.42 -8.82 14.30
CA ARG A 279 0.95 -8.93 14.84
C ARG A 279 0.96 -8.94 16.37
N MET A 280 0.10 -8.15 17.02
CA MET A 280 -0.07 -8.16 18.47
C MET A 280 -0.62 -9.51 18.97
N GLN A 281 -1.65 -10.05 18.31
CA GLN A 281 -2.24 -11.35 18.64
C GLN A 281 -1.24 -12.52 18.49
N LEU A 282 -0.39 -12.50 17.46
CA LEU A 282 0.68 -13.50 17.29
C LEU A 282 1.69 -13.47 18.46
N ARG A 283 1.86 -12.31 19.10
CA ARG A 283 2.71 -12.08 20.28
C ARG A 283 2.00 -12.36 21.61
N GLY A 284 0.73 -12.75 21.60
CA GLY A 284 -0.07 -12.93 22.81
C GLY A 284 -0.45 -11.62 23.50
N ILE A 285 -0.47 -10.50 22.77
CA ILE A 285 -0.92 -9.20 23.28
C ILE A 285 -2.43 -9.09 23.03
N GLU A 286 -3.19 -8.84 24.09
CA GLU A 286 -4.64 -8.72 24.04
C GLU A 286 -5.08 -7.42 23.34
N ALA A 287 -5.74 -7.56 22.19
CA ALA A 287 -6.30 -6.43 21.45
C ALA A 287 -7.61 -5.90 22.07
N GLY A 288 -8.32 -6.73 22.84
CA GLY A 288 -9.59 -6.39 23.47
C GLY A 288 -10.66 -5.97 22.45
N LYS A 289 -11.47 -4.94 22.80
CA LYS A 289 -12.59 -4.45 21.98
C LYS A 289 -12.19 -3.89 20.61
N ARG A 290 -10.90 -3.68 20.36
CA ARG A 290 -10.37 -3.13 19.10
C ARG A 290 -10.73 -4.00 17.90
N TRP A 291 -10.76 -5.34 18.09
CA TRP A 291 -11.17 -6.26 17.04
C TRP A 291 -12.63 -6.05 16.63
N GLN A 292 -13.54 -5.93 17.59
CA GLN A 292 -14.96 -5.74 17.31
C GLN A 292 -15.19 -4.41 16.57
N THR A 293 -14.54 -3.32 17.02
CA THR A 293 -14.62 -2.03 16.34
C THR A 293 -14.10 -2.10 14.91
N LEU A 294 -12.95 -2.72 14.68
CA LEU A 294 -12.38 -2.84 13.34
C LEU A 294 -13.22 -3.74 12.42
N ALA A 295 -13.80 -4.81 12.96
CA ALA A 295 -14.71 -5.67 12.22
C ALA A 295 -16.01 -4.95 11.83
N ASP A 296 -16.56 -4.09 12.70
CA ASP A 296 -17.70 -3.24 12.35
C ASP A 296 -17.37 -2.30 11.18
N ASP A 297 -16.18 -1.68 11.23
CA ASP A 297 -15.74 -0.75 10.19
C ASP A 297 -15.57 -1.46 8.83
N TRP A 298 -14.96 -2.66 8.80
CA TRP A 298 -14.86 -3.47 7.58
C TRP A 298 -16.23 -3.88 7.02
N GLN A 299 -17.17 -4.32 7.87
CA GLN A 299 -18.52 -4.68 7.44
C GLN A 299 -19.30 -3.50 6.87
N ALA A 300 -19.13 -2.30 7.45
CA ALA A 300 -19.76 -1.09 6.95
C ALA A 300 -19.25 -0.72 5.55
N ALA A 301 -17.97 -0.96 5.29
CA ALA A 301 -17.31 -0.56 4.05
C ALA A 301 -17.57 -1.50 2.85
N LYS A 302 -17.93 -2.77 3.09
CA LYS A 302 -18.35 -3.76 2.06
C LYS A 302 -17.30 -3.94 0.93
N HIS A 303 -16.06 -4.23 1.31
CA HIS A 303 -14.93 -4.31 0.39
C HIS A 303 -14.71 -5.69 -0.25
N GLU A 304 -15.44 -6.71 0.18
CA GLU A 304 -15.13 -8.11 -0.12
C GLU A 304 -15.20 -8.42 -1.62
N GLY A 305 -14.17 -9.11 -2.12
CA GLY A 305 -14.07 -9.58 -3.50
C GLY A 305 -13.58 -8.54 -4.52
N GLY A 306 -13.34 -7.30 -4.11
CA GLY A 306 -12.85 -6.22 -4.98
C GLY A 306 -11.34 -6.26 -5.21
N TYR A 307 -10.56 -6.44 -4.13
CA TYR A 307 -9.10 -6.51 -4.16
C TYR A 307 -8.59 -7.52 -3.13
N ALA A 308 -7.88 -8.54 -3.61
CA ALA A 308 -7.44 -9.69 -2.81
C ALA A 308 -6.65 -9.32 -1.54
N PHE A 309 -5.89 -8.22 -1.59
CA PHE A 309 -5.13 -7.75 -0.43
C PHE A 309 -6.05 -7.24 0.68
N ASN A 310 -7.09 -6.48 0.33
CA ASN A 310 -8.07 -5.95 1.27
C ASN A 310 -8.86 -7.09 1.93
N ASP A 311 -9.27 -8.10 1.14
CA ASP A 311 -10.00 -9.28 1.62
C ASP A 311 -9.26 -10.01 2.75
N VAL A 312 -7.94 -10.18 2.61
CA VAL A 312 -7.13 -10.89 3.62
C VAL A 312 -7.02 -10.10 4.93
N HIS A 313 -6.99 -8.77 4.86
CA HIS A 313 -6.97 -7.93 6.06
C HIS A 313 -8.35 -7.86 6.73
N ALA A 314 -9.44 -7.81 5.96
CA ALA A 314 -10.79 -7.97 6.48
C ALA A 314 -10.94 -9.33 7.18
N MET A 315 -10.41 -10.41 6.60
CA MET A 315 -10.38 -11.75 7.22
C MET A 315 -9.65 -11.74 8.57
N MET A 316 -8.50 -11.06 8.70
CA MET A 316 -7.82 -10.90 10.00
C MET A 316 -8.71 -10.23 11.04
N ALA A 317 -9.42 -9.16 10.66
CA ALA A 317 -10.34 -8.46 11.55
C ALA A 317 -11.53 -9.34 11.98
N TYR A 318 -12.15 -10.08 11.06
CA TYR A 318 -13.28 -10.95 11.37
C TYR A 318 -12.87 -12.14 12.24
N VAL A 319 -11.74 -12.77 11.94
CA VAL A 319 -11.20 -13.86 12.77
C VAL A 319 -10.81 -13.35 14.16
N GLY A 320 -10.12 -12.22 14.25
CA GLY A 320 -9.75 -11.60 15.53
C GLY A 320 -10.98 -11.21 16.37
N ALA A 321 -12.08 -10.85 15.72
CA ALA A 321 -13.34 -10.50 16.37
C ALA A 321 -14.27 -11.70 16.68
N GLY A 322 -13.95 -12.90 16.19
CA GLY A 322 -14.82 -14.08 16.29
C GLY A 322 -16.10 -14.02 15.45
N ARG A 323 -16.05 -13.37 14.28
CA ARG A 323 -17.20 -13.20 13.36
C ARG A 323 -17.16 -14.22 12.22
N ASP A 324 -17.49 -15.46 12.53
CA ASP A 324 -17.39 -16.57 11.56
C ASP A 324 -18.25 -16.37 10.31
N GLU A 325 -19.46 -15.81 10.45
CA GLU A 325 -20.34 -15.52 9.31
C GLU A 325 -19.70 -14.49 8.36
N ALA A 326 -19.07 -13.44 8.91
CA ALA A 326 -18.40 -12.42 8.11
C ALA A 326 -17.14 -12.97 7.44
N ALA A 327 -16.35 -13.78 8.16
CA ALA A 327 -15.22 -14.50 7.59
C ALA A 327 -15.66 -15.43 6.44
N HIS A 328 -16.77 -16.14 6.60
CA HIS A 328 -17.34 -16.97 5.53
C HIS A 328 -17.77 -16.15 4.31
N ALA A 329 -18.39 -14.97 4.53
CA ALA A 329 -18.77 -14.07 3.46
C ALA A 329 -17.57 -13.60 2.61
N VAL A 330 -16.40 -13.34 3.23
CA VAL A 330 -15.15 -13.04 2.51
C VAL A 330 -14.76 -14.20 1.58
N ILE A 331 -14.81 -15.44 2.07
CA ILE A 331 -14.46 -16.63 1.28
C ILE A 331 -15.41 -16.80 0.09
N GLU A 332 -16.71 -16.58 0.26
CA GLU A 332 -17.68 -16.64 -0.82
C GLU A 332 -17.49 -15.52 -1.85
N ALA A 333 -17.22 -14.29 -1.39
CA ALA A 333 -16.90 -13.17 -2.26
C ALA A 333 -15.63 -13.45 -3.09
N GLN A 334 -14.58 -14.02 -2.49
CA GLN A 334 -13.37 -14.43 -3.21
C GLN A 334 -13.66 -15.53 -4.23
N ARG A 335 -14.53 -16.50 -3.92
CA ARG A 335 -14.96 -17.53 -4.88
C ARG A 335 -15.66 -16.91 -6.09
N ALA A 336 -16.49 -15.89 -5.87
CA ALA A 336 -17.09 -15.12 -6.96
C ALA A 336 -16.04 -14.35 -7.76
N ALA A 337 -15.12 -13.64 -7.09
CA ALA A 337 -14.05 -12.87 -7.73
C ALA A 337 -13.16 -13.74 -8.63
N MET A 338 -12.83 -14.97 -8.22
CA MET A 338 -12.05 -15.91 -9.03
C MET A 338 -12.74 -16.38 -10.31
N ARG A 339 -14.06 -16.23 -10.42
CA ARG A 339 -14.86 -16.53 -11.63
C ARG A 339 -15.06 -15.31 -12.52
N SER A 340 -14.83 -14.11 -11.99
CA SER A 340 -14.93 -12.85 -12.73
C SER A 340 -13.70 -12.64 -13.63
N PRO A 341 -13.83 -11.85 -14.71
CA PRO A 341 -12.68 -11.41 -15.49
C PRO A 341 -11.85 -10.39 -14.70
N GLY A 342 -10.59 -10.18 -15.13
CA GLY A 342 -9.68 -9.19 -14.56
C GLY A 342 -8.55 -9.82 -13.73
N ASP A 343 -7.53 -9.02 -13.43
CA ASP A 343 -6.32 -9.52 -12.79
C ASP A 343 -6.53 -9.89 -11.31
N ASN A 344 -7.53 -9.30 -10.64
CA ASN A 344 -7.87 -9.65 -9.27
C ASN A 344 -8.25 -11.14 -9.12
N ALA A 345 -8.85 -11.76 -10.15
CA ALA A 345 -9.15 -13.19 -10.12
C ALA A 345 -7.88 -14.04 -9.92
N ALA A 346 -6.76 -13.64 -10.52
CA ALA A 346 -5.47 -14.29 -10.34
C ALA A 346 -4.86 -13.96 -8.97
N PHE A 347 -4.90 -12.69 -8.54
CA PHE A 347 -4.41 -12.26 -7.22
C PHE A 347 -5.10 -13.03 -6.09
N THR A 348 -6.42 -13.15 -6.16
CA THR A 348 -7.23 -13.93 -5.23
C THR A 348 -6.89 -15.41 -5.33
N ARG A 349 -6.83 -16.00 -6.52
CA ARG A 349 -6.59 -17.44 -6.67
C ARG A 349 -5.22 -17.88 -6.19
N GLU A 350 -4.18 -17.14 -6.56
CA GLU A 350 -2.79 -17.53 -6.31
C GLU A 350 -2.35 -17.26 -4.87
N VAL A 351 -2.84 -16.16 -4.26
CA VAL A 351 -2.38 -15.72 -2.94
C VAL A 351 -3.54 -15.41 -1.98
N GLY A 352 -4.46 -14.53 -2.39
CA GLY A 352 -5.47 -13.98 -1.46
C GLY A 352 -6.38 -15.02 -0.82
N HIS A 353 -6.82 -16.02 -1.58
CA HIS A 353 -7.72 -17.07 -1.11
C HIS A 353 -7.01 -18.09 -0.23
N PRO A 354 -5.85 -18.67 -0.61
CA PRO A 354 -5.05 -19.47 0.30
C PRO A 354 -4.68 -18.73 1.59
N ALA A 355 -4.31 -17.45 1.51
CA ALA A 355 -3.98 -16.65 2.67
C ALA A 355 -5.18 -16.42 3.60
N ALA A 356 -6.36 -16.06 3.06
CA ALA A 356 -7.57 -15.88 3.86
C ALA A 356 -7.98 -17.19 4.56
N LEU A 357 -7.92 -18.33 3.86
CA LEU A 357 -8.18 -19.65 4.45
C LEU A 357 -7.15 -19.99 5.55
N ALA A 358 -5.89 -19.58 5.38
CA ALA A 358 -4.87 -19.81 6.40
C ALA A 358 -5.11 -18.99 7.67
N ILE A 359 -5.52 -17.73 7.52
CA ILE A 359 -5.90 -16.86 8.64
C ILE A 359 -7.11 -17.45 9.38
N GLN A 360 -8.12 -17.93 8.65
CA GLN A 360 -9.27 -18.63 9.24
C GLN A 360 -8.84 -19.90 9.99
N ALA A 361 -7.99 -20.74 9.38
CA ALA A 361 -7.47 -21.96 10.01
C ALA A 361 -6.66 -21.65 11.28
N PHE A 362 -5.83 -20.60 11.25
CA PHE A 362 -5.09 -20.13 12.43
C PHE A 362 -6.04 -19.72 13.56
N GLY A 363 -7.10 -18.96 13.25
CA GLY A 363 -8.12 -18.56 14.21
C GLY A 363 -8.87 -19.74 14.84
N ALA A 364 -9.14 -20.78 14.04
CA ALA A 364 -9.77 -22.01 14.50
C ALA A 364 -8.82 -22.94 15.29
N GLY A 365 -7.54 -22.59 15.42
CA GLY A 365 -6.52 -23.44 16.05
C GLY A 365 -6.03 -24.60 15.17
N ASP A 366 -6.44 -24.67 13.91
CA ASP A 366 -5.94 -25.63 12.93
C ASP A 366 -4.61 -25.14 12.32
N TYR A 367 -3.56 -25.24 13.15
CA TYR A 367 -2.24 -24.76 12.78
C TYR A 367 -1.61 -25.55 11.64
N LEU A 368 -1.92 -26.84 11.49
CA LEU A 368 -1.40 -27.66 10.38
C LEU A 368 -1.95 -27.21 9.04
N ARG A 369 -3.26 -26.93 8.97
CA ARG A 369 -3.87 -26.39 7.75
C ARG A 369 -3.35 -25.00 7.42
N CYS A 370 -3.18 -24.13 8.41
CA CYS A 370 -2.56 -22.83 8.22
C CYS A 370 -1.15 -22.95 7.61
N ILE A 371 -0.32 -23.85 8.14
CA ILE A 371 1.03 -24.13 7.63
C ILE A 371 0.99 -24.61 6.18
N GLU A 372 0.14 -25.58 5.85
CA GLU A 372 0.02 -26.11 4.49
C GLU A 372 -0.29 -24.99 3.48
N LEU A 373 -1.28 -24.15 3.80
CA LEU A 373 -1.73 -23.05 2.95
C LEU A 373 -0.67 -21.98 2.78
N LEU A 374 -0.06 -21.49 3.86
CA LEU A 374 0.94 -20.42 3.79
C LEU A 374 2.25 -20.88 3.16
N ARG A 375 2.70 -22.12 3.39
CA ARG A 375 3.91 -22.65 2.76
C ARG A 375 3.82 -22.69 1.24
N ASN A 376 2.63 -22.92 0.69
CA ASN A 376 2.43 -22.96 -0.76
C ASN A 376 2.51 -21.57 -1.40
N VAL A 377 2.25 -20.49 -0.65
CA VAL A 377 2.23 -19.13 -1.19
C VAL A 377 3.41 -18.26 -0.75
N ARG A 378 4.20 -18.68 0.25
CA ARG A 378 5.28 -17.88 0.84
C ARG A 378 6.26 -17.26 -0.18
N GLY A 379 6.55 -17.96 -1.27
CA GLY A 379 7.47 -17.49 -2.31
C GLY A 379 6.86 -16.52 -3.33
N ILE A 380 5.54 -16.32 -3.28
CA ILE A 380 4.79 -15.53 -4.26
C ILE A 380 3.83 -14.52 -3.62
N THR A 381 3.92 -14.28 -2.30
CA THR A 381 3.00 -13.38 -1.58
C THR A 381 2.98 -11.96 -2.16
N HIS A 382 4.02 -11.51 -2.85
CA HIS A 382 4.02 -10.21 -3.55
C HIS A 382 2.97 -10.12 -4.67
N ARG A 383 2.53 -11.23 -5.27
CA ARG A 383 1.68 -11.23 -6.49
C ARG A 383 0.29 -10.62 -6.33
N PHE A 384 -0.13 -10.31 -5.11
CA PHE A 384 -1.39 -9.61 -4.83
C PHE A 384 -1.20 -8.21 -4.22
N GLY A 385 0.02 -7.66 -4.28
CA GLY A 385 0.35 -6.32 -3.80
C GLY A 385 0.91 -6.24 -2.37
N GLY A 386 0.86 -5.02 -1.82
CA GLY A 386 1.46 -4.63 -0.55
C GLY A 386 2.96 -4.37 -0.64
N SER A 387 3.58 -3.98 0.47
CA SER A 387 5.05 -3.90 0.61
C SER A 387 5.61 -5.11 1.34
N HIS A 388 6.94 -5.27 1.39
CA HIS A 388 7.57 -6.34 2.18
C HIS A 388 7.19 -6.25 3.66
N ALA A 389 7.20 -5.04 4.21
CA ALA A 389 6.82 -4.80 5.60
C ALA A 389 5.37 -5.21 5.89
N GLN A 390 4.43 -4.91 4.97
CA GLN A 390 3.02 -5.31 5.14
C GLN A 390 2.85 -6.82 5.09
N ARG A 391 3.47 -7.48 4.09
CA ARG A 391 3.38 -8.94 3.88
C ARG A 391 4.12 -9.78 4.91
N ASP A 392 5.05 -9.21 5.68
CA ASP A 392 5.78 -9.89 6.78
C ASP A 392 4.84 -10.61 7.77
N VAL A 393 3.59 -10.14 7.87
CA VAL A 393 2.54 -10.78 8.67
C VAL A 393 2.30 -12.25 8.31
N PHE A 394 2.47 -12.65 7.06
CA PHE A 394 2.28 -14.04 6.63
C PHE A 394 3.40 -14.95 7.11
N ASP A 395 4.65 -14.50 7.02
CA ASP A 395 5.79 -15.23 7.58
C ASP A 395 5.69 -15.33 9.10
N LEU A 396 5.29 -14.25 9.77
CA LEU A 396 5.01 -14.25 11.21
C LEU A 396 3.90 -15.24 11.58
N THR A 397 2.80 -15.26 10.82
CA THR A 397 1.68 -16.19 11.05
C THR A 397 2.13 -17.63 10.83
N LEU A 398 2.92 -17.90 9.79
CA LEU A 398 3.44 -19.24 9.51
C LEU A 398 4.40 -19.72 10.60
N ILE A 399 5.31 -18.87 11.08
CA ILE A 399 6.20 -19.20 12.21
C ILE A 399 5.37 -19.50 13.45
N GLU A 400 4.39 -18.64 13.78
CA GLU A 400 3.57 -18.82 14.96
C GLU A 400 2.69 -20.08 14.87
N ALA A 401 2.16 -20.41 13.70
CA ALA A 401 1.44 -21.65 13.46
C ALA A 401 2.35 -22.86 13.66
N ALA A 402 3.59 -22.82 13.17
CA ALA A 402 4.56 -23.90 13.40
C ALA A 402 4.88 -24.08 14.89
N LEU A 403 5.03 -22.99 15.64
CA LEU A 403 5.25 -23.01 17.09
C LEU A 403 4.05 -23.62 17.83
N ARG A 404 2.84 -23.12 17.59
CA ARG A 404 1.61 -23.58 18.29
C ARG A 404 1.19 -24.99 17.87
N GLY A 405 1.43 -25.35 16.61
CA GLY A 405 1.21 -26.69 16.05
C GLY A 405 2.32 -27.70 16.34
N ARG A 406 3.30 -27.34 17.18
CA ARG A 406 4.44 -28.20 17.59
C ARG A 406 5.21 -28.82 16.41
N GLN A 407 5.32 -28.09 15.32
CA GLN A 407 6.13 -28.49 14.15
C GLN A 407 7.58 -28.06 14.37
N ASN A 408 8.26 -28.69 15.34
CA ASN A 408 9.55 -28.25 15.88
C ASN A 408 10.61 -27.94 14.81
N GLY A 409 10.81 -28.86 13.86
CA GLY A 409 11.79 -28.67 12.78
C GLY A 409 11.45 -27.47 11.88
N LEU A 410 10.17 -27.29 11.56
CA LEU A 410 9.72 -26.16 10.73
C LEU A 410 9.83 -24.83 11.50
N ALA A 411 9.40 -24.80 12.77
CA ALA A 411 9.49 -23.63 13.61
C ALA A 411 10.94 -23.15 13.78
N ALA A 412 11.88 -24.08 14.00
CA ALA A 412 13.31 -23.78 14.09
C ALA A 412 13.86 -23.24 12.76
N ALA A 413 13.56 -23.90 11.64
CA ALA A 413 14.02 -23.48 10.32
C ALA A 413 13.55 -22.07 9.96
N LEU A 414 12.24 -21.80 10.08
CA LEU A 414 11.68 -20.50 9.73
C LEU A 414 12.12 -19.38 10.67
N SER A 415 12.29 -19.67 11.97
CA SER A 415 12.83 -18.69 12.92
C SER A 415 14.29 -18.36 12.63
N ALA A 416 15.09 -19.34 12.19
CA ALA A 416 16.46 -19.13 11.76
C ALA A 416 16.56 -18.33 10.45
N GLU A 417 15.71 -18.64 9.46
CA GLU A 417 15.60 -17.84 8.22
C GLU A 417 15.27 -16.38 8.56
N ARG A 418 14.29 -16.14 9.44
CA ARG A 418 13.91 -14.80 9.87
C ARG A 418 15.07 -14.09 10.58
N LEU A 419 15.77 -14.75 11.49
CA LEU A 419 16.92 -14.15 12.16
C LEU A 419 18.05 -13.82 11.16
N SER A 420 18.25 -14.64 10.13
CA SER A 420 19.21 -14.33 9.06
C SER A 420 18.81 -13.08 8.28
N ALA A 421 17.52 -12.91 7.98
CA ALA A 421 17.01 -11.74 7.26
C ALA A 421 16.98 -10.47 8.15
N LYS A 422 16.69 -10.64 9.44
CA LYS A 422 16.51 -9.57 10.43
C LYS A 422 17.39 -9.83 11.68
N PRO A 423 18.73 -9.72 11.59
CA PRO A 423 19.69 -10.23 12.60
C PRO A 423 19.68 -9.48 13.94
N THR A 424 19.36 -8.19 13.91
CA THR A 424 19.29 -7.33 15.10
C THR A 424 17.88 -7.17 15.65
N ASN A 425 16.88 -7.75 14.99
CA ASN A 425 15.49 -7.66 15.40
C ASN A 425 15.24 -8.45 16.71
N PRO A 426 14.80 -7.79 17.81
CA PRO A 426 14.61 -8.46 19.09
C PRO A 426 13.56 -9.57 19.04
N TYR A 427 12.43 -9.34 18.35
CA TYR A 427 11.36 -10.33 18.25
C TYR A 427 11.77 -11.60 17.49
N SER A 428 12.64 -11.47 16.48
CA SER A 428 13.18 -12.63 15.75
C SER A 428 13.98 -13.56 16.65
N ARG A 429 14.70 -13.01 17.65
CA ARG A 429 15.38 -13.82 18.68
C ARG A 429 14.40 -14.52 19.60
N VAL A 430 13.32 -13.84 19.99
CA VAL A 430 12.25 -14.44 20.82
C VAL A 430 11.62 -15.65 20.10
N LEU A 431 11.35 -15.54 18.81
CA LEU A 431 10.80 -16.65 18.01
C LEU A 431 11.77 -17.86 17.98
N LEU A 432 13.06 -17.62 17.75
CA LEU A 432 14.08 -18.68 17.77
C LEU A 432 14.22 -19.34 19.16
N GLN A 433 14.17 -18.56 20.23
CA GLN A 433 14.19 -19.09 21.60
C GLN A 433 12.98 -19.99 21.89
N ARG A 434 11.78 -19.56 21.47
CA ARG A 434 10.56 -20.37 21.59
C ARG A 434 10.66 -21.68 20.80
N ALA A 435 11.18 -21.64 19.57
CA ALA A 435 11.40 -22.83 18.75
C ALA A 435 12.40 -23.81 19.40
N SER A 436 13.48 -23.28 19.99
CA SER A 436 14.50 -24.07 20.69
C SER A 436 13.95 -24.72 21.97
N GLY A 437 13.10 -24.00 22.71
CA GLY A 437 12.42 -24.51 23.91
C GLY A 437 11.50 -25.70 23.61
N LEU A 438 10.81 -25.68 22.46
CA LEU A 438 9.98 -26.82 22.03
C LEU A 438 10.81 -28.07 21.73
N ALA A 439 12.01 -27.92 21.15
CA ALA A 439 12.89 -29.04 20.85
C ALA A 439 13.47 -29.71 22.10
N MET A 440 13.68 -28.95 23.19
CA MET A 440 14.14 -29.50 24.48
C MET A 440 13.02 -30.16 25.30
N ALA A 441 11.76 -29.80 25.04
CA ALA A 441 10.60 -30.32 25.75
C ALA A 441 9.93 -31.53 25.07
N ALA A 442 10.36 -31.88 23.87
CA ALA A 442 9.95 -33.06 23.11
C ALA A 442 10.92 -34.21 23.35
#